data_AF-A0A6M0ANP5-F1
#
_entry.id   AF-A0A6M0ANP5-F1
#
_cell.length_a   1.000
_cell.length_b   1.000
_cell.length_c   1.000
_cell.angle_alpha   90.00
_cell.angle_beta   90.00
_cell.angle_gamma   90.00
#
_symmetry.space_group_name_H-M   'P 1'
#
loop_
_entity.id
_entity.type
_entity.pdbx_description
1 polymer ?
#
loop_
_entity_poly.entity_id
_entity_poly.type
_entity_poly.pdbx_seq_one_letter_code
_entity_poly.pdbx_strand_id
1 'polypeptide(L)' 'IFAENEDIAEKLFLGLATYAEGSPIYVDVPNLNKSAIILFESYQMNPIFECIAMYTTEPPNIDWHQVFAVTSLELG' A
#
# COMPACT_ATOMS: atom_id res chain seq x y z
N ILE A 1 -2.53 -2.76 -4.04
CA ILE A 1 -1.42 -3.05 -4.98
C ILE A 1 -0.65 -4.25 -4.45
N PHE A 2 -0.77 -5.38 -5.15
CA PHE A 2 -0.10 -6.65 -4.82
C PHE A 2 0.91 -6.95 -5.93
N ALA A 3 2.17 -7.18 -5.56
CA ALA A 3 3.26 -7.32 -6.53
C ALA A 3 4.43 -8.10 -5.93
N GLU A 4 5.13 -8.85 -6.79
CA GLU A 4 6.30 -9.66 -6.40
C GLU A 4 7.53 -8.80 -6.03
N ASN A 5 7.59 -7.55 -6.51
CA ASN A 5 8.69 -6.63 -6.25
C ASN A 5 8.25 -5.16 -6.48
N GLU A 6 9.14 -4.25 -6.09
CA GLU A 6 8.95 -2.79 -6.15
C GLU A 6 8.72 -2.29 -7.58
N ASP A 7 9.50 -2.76 -8.57
CA ASP A 7 9.36 -2.34 -9.97
C ASP A 7 7.96 -2.62 -10.54
N ILE A 8 7.37 -3.77 -10.17
CA ILE A 8 6.01 -4.13 -10.59
C ILE A 8 4.99 -3.28 -9.83
N ALA A 9 5.17 -3.09 -8.52
CA ALA A 9 4.29 -2.28 -7.70
C ALA A 9 4.20 -0.83 -8.20
N GLU A 10 5.34 -0.23 -8.55
CA GLU A 10 5.44 1.12 -9.08
C GLU A 10 4.70 1.26 -10.42
N LYS A 11 4.88 0.31 -11.35
CA LYS A 11 4.16 0.32 -12.63
C LYS A 11 2.65 0.21 -12.44
N LEU A 12 2.20 -0.62 -11.52
CA LEU A 12 0.78 -0.74 -11.17
C LEU A 12 0.26 0.57 -10.57
N PHE A 13 1.00 1.17 -9.63
CA PHE A 13 0.65 2.45 -9.02
C PHE A 13 0.51 3.54 -10.07
N LEU A 14 1.52 3.73 -10.93
CA LEU A 14 1.51 4.76 -11.96
C LEU A 14 0.39 4.54 -12.98
N GLY A 15 0.12 3.29 -13.37
CA GLY A 15 -1.00 2.94 -14.23
C GLY A 15 -2.36 3.27 -13.61
N LEU A 16 -2.54 3.00 -12.31
CA LEU A 16 -3.76 3.36 -11.59
C LEU A 16 -3.87 4.88 -11.39
N ALA A 17 -2.76 5.56 -11.15
CA ALA A 17 -2.73 7.01 -10.94
C ALA A 17 -3.25 7.79 -12.16
N THR A 18 -3.17 7.24 -13.38
CA THR A 18 -3.73 7.91 -14.57
C THR A 18 -5.24 8.09 -14.51
N TYR A 19 -5.95 7.24 -13.75
CA TYR A 19 -7.40 7.33 -13.58
C TYR A 19 -7.84 8.42 -12.59
N ALA A 20 -6.92 8.98 -11.80
CA ALA A 20 -7.24 10.02 -10.84
C ALA A 20 -7.49 11.38 -11.49
N GLU A 21 -7.04 11.58 -12.75
CA GLU A 21 -7.21 12.84 -13.50
C GLU A 21 -6.75 14.09 -12.73
N GLY A 22 -5.66 13.96 -11.94
CA GLY A 22 -5.11 15.04 -11.11
C GLY A 22 -5.78 15.20 -9.74
N SER A 23 -6.76 14.36 -9.41
CA SER A 23 -7.34 14.28 -8.06
C SER A 23 -6.32 13.70 -7.06
N PRO A 24 -6.43 14.04 -5.77
CA PRO A 24 -5.61 13.42 -4.73
C PRO A 24 -5.75 11.89 -4.73
N ILE A 25 -4.62 11.20 -4.55
CA ILE A 25 -4.56 9.74 -4.42
C ILE A 25 -4.19 9.41 -2.97
N TYR A 26 -4.92 8.47 -2.39
CA TYR A 26 -4.66 7.92 -1.07
C TYR A 26 -4.41 6.43 -1.19
N VAL A 27 -3.43 5.93 -0.45
CA VAL A 27 -3.07 4.51 -0.39
C VAL A 27 -2.85 4.12 1.06
N ASP A 28 -3.36 2.94 1.41
CA ASP A 28 -3.17 2.35 2.72
C ASP A 28 -1.98 1.39 2.66
N VAL A 29 -0.87 1.76 3.29
CA VAL A 29 0.40 1.03 3.19
C VAL A 29 0.62 0.18 4.45
N PRO A 30 0.79 -1.14 4.35
CA PRO A 30 1.14 -1.95 5.51
C PRO A 30 2.50 -1.53 6.08
N ASN A 31 2.56 -1.22 7.38
CA ASN A 31 3.81 -0.85 8.05
C ASN A 31 4.87 -1.97 8.06
N LEU A 32 4.46 -3.21 7.77
CA LEU A 32 5.33 -4.38 7.59
C LEU A 32 6.14 -4.32 6.29
N ASN A 33 5.66 -3.61 5.27
CA ASN A 33 6.32 -3.49 3.98
C ASN A 33 7.12 -2.18 3.87
N LYS A 34 8.37 -2.19 4.33
CA LYS A 34 9.27 -1.02 4.28
C LYS A 34 9.55 -0.53 2.85
N SER A 35 9.64 -1.43 1.88
CA SER A 35 9.84 -1.05 0.47
C SER A 35 8.65 -0.27 -0.05
N ALA A 36 7.42 -0.66 0.32
CA ALA A 36 6.23 0.10 -0.04
C ALA A 36 6.21 1.51 0.56
N ILE A 37 6.59 1.65 1.83
CA ILE A 37 6.70 2.96 2.48
C ILE A 37 7.68 3.85 1.70
N ILE A 38 8.90 3.36 1.44
CA ILE A 38 9.93 4.10 0.71
C ILE A 38 9.46 4.49 -0.70
N LEU A 39 8.79 3.58 -1.40
CA LEU A 39 8.25 3.84 -2.73
C LEU A 39 7.26 5.01 -2.69
N PHE A 40 6.24 4.99 -1.83
CA PHE A 40 5.25 6.07 -1.78
C PHE A 40 5.82 7.39 -1.24
N GLU A 41 6.76 7.35 -0.30
CA GLU A 41 7.49 8.54 0.16
C GLU A 41 8.30 9.18 -0.98
N SER A 42 8.87 8.39 -1.90
CA SER A 42 9.58 8.91 -3.08
C SER A 42 8.68 9.72 -4.03
N TYR A 43 7.37 9.43 -4.01
CA TYR A 43 6.32 10.18 -4.70
C TYR A 43 5.79 11.38 -3.89
N GLN A 44 6.49 11.78 -2.82
CA GLN A 44 6.09 12.87 -1.92
C GLN A 44 4.75 12.65 -1.23
N MET A 45 4.29 11.40 -1.14
CA MET A 45 3.12 11.06 -0.34
C MET A 45 3.49 11.16 1.14
N ASN A 46 2.62 11.78 1.93
CA ASN A 46 2.84 11.99 3.36
C ASN A 46 1.82 11.18 4.17
N PRO A 47 2.19 10.63 5.33
CA PRO A 47 1.24 9.98 6.23
C PRO A 47 0.14 10.97 6.66
N ILE A 48 -1.12 10.55 6.52
CA ILE A 48 -2.28 11.32 6.98
C ILE A 48 -2.96 10.71 8.21
N PHE A 49 -2.82 9.39 8.37
CA PHE A 49 -3.48 8.58 9.39
C PHE A 49 -2.74 7.25 9.51
N GLU A 50 -2.77 6.66 10.71
CA GLU A 50 -2.26 5.32 10.97
C GLU A 50 -3.28 4.52 11.77
N CYS A 51 -3.41 3.23 11.45
CA CYS A 51 -4.16 2.28 12.25
C CYS A 51 -3.43 0.93 12.34
N ILE A 52 -3.92 0.08 13.23
CA ILE A 52 -3.37 -1.26 13.46
C ILE A 52 -4.45 -2.28 13.12
N ALA A 53 -4.12 -3.23 12.24
CA ALA A 53 -4.96 -4.40 12.01
C ALA A 53 -4.94 -5.29 13.27
N MET A 54 -6.10 -5.48 13.89
CA MET A 54 -6.26 -6.29 15.09
C MET A 54 -6.88 -7.64 14.73
N TYR A 55 -6.33 -8.72 15.29
CA TYR A 55 -6.82 -10.07 15.11
C TYR A 55 -7.20 -10.66 16.47
N THR A 56 -8.36 -11.32 16.54
CA THR A 56 -8.79 -12.05 17.76
C THR A 56 -8.00 -13.34 17.98
N THR A 57 -7.33 -13.81 16.93
CA THR A 57 -6.45 -14.98 16.91
C THR A 57 -5.19 -14.64 16.12
N GLU A 58 -4.50 -15.62 15.55
CA GLU A 58 -3.30 -15.36 14.75
C GLU A 58 -3.60 -14.47 13.53
N PRO A 59 -2.68 -13.55 13.17
CA PRO A 59 -2.78 -12.79 11.94
C PRO A 59 -2.75 -13.73 10.70
N PRO A 60 -3.26 -13.27 9.55
CA PRO A 60 -3.27 -14.06 8.33
C PRO A 60 -1.84 -14.41 7.91
N ASN A 61 -1.64 -15.66 7.50
CA ASN A 61 -0.37 -16.15 6.98
C ASN A 61 -0.22 -15.75 5.50
N ILE A 62 0.15 -14.49 5.27
CA ILE A 62 0.41 -13.93 3.94
C ILE A 62 1.78 -13.27 3.89
N ASP A 63 2.34 -13.16 2.69
CA ASP A 63 3.60 -12.44 2.48
C ASP A 63 3.34 -10.94 2.38
N TRP A 64 3.46 -10.25 3.51
CA TRP A 64 3.29 -8.80 3.60
C TRP A 64 4.31 -8.01 2.76
N HIS A 65 5.44 -8.59 2.37
CA HIS A 65 6.41 -7.92 1.51
C HIS A 65 5.92 -7.77 0.06
N GLN A 66 4.90 -8.54 -0.33
CA GLN A 66 4.25 -8.45 -1.63
C GLN A 66 3.01 -7.55 -1.63
N VAL A 67 2.63 -7.00 -0.47
CA VAL A 67 1.48 -6.09 -0.32
C VAL A 67 2.00 -4.67 -0.19
N PHE A 68 1.91 -3.89 -1.27
CA PHE A 68 2.37 -2.50 -1.29
C PHE A 68 1.27 -1.54 -0.83
N ALA A 69 0.03 -1.79 -1.23
CA ALA A 69 -1.12 -1.07 -0.70
C ALA A 69 -2.29 -2.06 -0.51
N VAL A 70 -3.04 -1.94 0.57
CA VAL A 70 -4.25 -2.75 0.77
C VAL A 70 -5.41 -2.20 -0.07
N THR A 71 -6.48 -2.98 -0.19
CA THR A 71 -7.64 -2.58 -1.02
C THR A 71 -8.51 -1.56 -0.29
N SER A 72 -8.74 -1.76 1.00
CA SER A 72 -9.46 -0.86 1.90
C SER A 72 -9.15 -1.23 3.35
N LEU A 73 -9.12 -0.24 4.25
CA LEU A 73 -8.90 -0.46 5.69
C LEU A 73 -9.97 -1.35 6.34
N GLU A 74 -11.22 -1.26 5.86
CA GLU A 74 -12.37 -1.96 6.42
C GLU A 74 -12.39 -3.43 6.04
N LEU A 75 -11.83 -3.78 4.88
CA LEU A 75 -11.88 -5.13 4.33
C LEU A 75 -10.56 -5.90 4.50
N GLY A 76 -9.42 -5.19 4.59
CA GLY A 76 -8.09 -5.80 4.54
C GLY A 76 -7.70 -6.18 3.12
#